data_AF-A0A8J4VF61-F1
#
_entry.id   AF-A0A8J4VF61-F1
#
_cell.length_a   1.000
_cell.length_b   1.000
_cell.length_c   1.000
_cell.angle_alpha   90.00
_cell.angle_beta   90.00
_cell.angle_gamma   90.00
#
_symmetry.space_group_name_H-M   'P 1'
#
loop_
_entity.id
_entity.type
_entity.pdbx_description
1 polymer ?
#
loop_
_entity_poly.entity_id
_entity_poly.type
_entity_poly.pdbx_seq_one_letter_code
_entity_poly.pdbx_strand_id
1 'polypeptide(L)'
;MEEINLTNLGGSLPVPCVQELAKEALTTVPPRYVRLDQDPPFVSDTSSLPQVPVIDMQRLTSKDFMDKELENLHHACKHWGFFQ
;
A
#
# COMPACT_ATOMS: atom_id res chain seq x y z
N MET A 1 -35.34 25.79 -15.22
CA MET A 1 -34.17 26.66 -15.06
C MET A 1 -34.30 27.28 -13.68
N GLU A 2 -33.42 27.07 -12.72
CA GLU A 2 -32.09 26.45 -12.69
C GLU A 2 -31.89 26.17 -11.19
N GLU A 3 -31.65 24.91 -10.82
CA GLU A 3 -31.51 24.54 -9.41
C GLU A 3 -30.12 24.97 -8.95
N ILE A 4 -30.09 25.89 -7.99
CA ILE A 4 -28.91 26.46 -7.37
C ILE A 4 -28.01 25.34 -6.82
N ASN A 5 -26.95 25.00 -7.58
CA ASN A 5 -25.84 24.18 -7.11
C ASN A 5 -25.12 24.94 -5.99
N LEU A 6 -25.57 24.71 -4.76
CA LEU A 6 -24.93 25.23 -3.56
C LEU A 6 -23.53 24.60 -3.49
N THR A 7 -22.51 25.37 -3.88
CA THR A 7 -21.11 24.98 -3.77
C THR A 7 -20.76 24.80 -2.29
N ASN A 8 -20.87 23.56 -1.80
CA ASN A 8 -20.46 23.16 -0.46
C ASN A 8 -18.92 23.17 -0.40
N LEU A 9 -18.36 24.36 -0.18
CA LEU A 9 -16.93 24.57 -0.04
C LEU A 9 -16.52 24.16 1.39
N GLY A 10 -16.13 22.90 1.56
CA GLY A 10 -15.58 22.38 2.83
C GLY A 10 -16.15 21.04 3.32
N GLY A 11 -17.10 20.43 2.61
CA GLY A 11 -17.68 19.14 2.99
C GLY A 11 -16.86 17.91 2.56
N SER A 12 -16.97 16.81 3.31
CA SER A 12 -16.53 15.49 2.86
C SER A 12 -17.68 14.77 2.15
N LEU A 13 -17.37 14.05 1.07
CA LEU A 13 -18.34 13.17 0.44
C LEU A 13 -18.44 11.89 1.28
N PRO A 14 -19.63 11.42 1.66
CA PRO A 14 -19.76 10.13 2.32
C PRO A 14 -19.20 9.05 1.40
N VAL A 15 -18.32 8.22 1.97
CA VAL A 15 -17.71 7.09 1.27
C VAL A 15 -18.42 5.82 1.75
N PRO A 16 -19.05 5.05 0.84
CA PRO A 16 -19.71 3.81 1.21
C PRO A 16 -18.71 2.77 1.74
N CYS A 17 -19.19 1.87 2.60
CA CYS A 17 -18.38 0.76 3.11
C CYS A 17 -17.97 -0.17 1.97
N VAL A 18 -16.68 -0.25 1.67
CA VAL A 18 -16.16 -1.12 0.59
C VAL A 18 -16.42 -2.59 0.87
N GLN A 19 -16.45 -3.01 2.15
CA GLN A 19 -16.78 -4.38 2.52
C GLN A 19 -18.23 -4.75 2.19
N GLU A 20 -19.18 -3.83 2.34
CA GLU A 20 -20.58 -4.08 1.94
C GLU A 20 -20.72 -4.03 0.42
N LEU A 21 -20.05 -3.09 -0.26
CA LEU A 21 -20.03 -3.03 -1.72
C LEU A 21 -19.48 -4.31 -2.36
N ALA A 22 -18.50 -4.96 -1.73
CA ALA A 22 -17.95 -6.23 -2.21
C ALA A 22 -18.93 -7.41 -2.08
N LYS A 23 -19.95 -7.31 -1.22
CA LYS A 23 -21.02 -8.30 -1.11
C LYS A 23 -22.09 -8.11 -2.19
N GLU A 24 -22.22 -6.87 -2.69
CA GLU A 24 -23.09 -6.59 -3.82
C GLU A 24 -22.50 -7.24 -5.08
N ALA A 25 -23.32 -7.92 -5.88
CA ALA A 25 -22.89 -8.60 -7.11
C ALA A 25 -22.68 -7.59 -8.25
N LEU A 26 -21.85 -6.56 -8.01
CA LEU A 26 -21.53 -5.53 -8.99
C LEU A 26 -20.69 -6.13 -10.12
N THR A 27 -21.11 -5.88 -11.36
CA THR A 27 -20.39 -6.32 -12.56
C THR A 27 -19.19 -5.44 -12.89
N THR A 28 -19.12 -4.24 -12.32
CA THR A 28 -18.08 -3.25 -12.58
C THR A 28 -17.72 -2.49 -11.31
N VAL A 29 -16.45 -2.06 -11.22
CA VAL A 29 -15.97 -1.23 -10.10
C VAL A 29 -16.58 0.17 -10.22
N PRO A 30 -17.12 0.75 -9.13
CA PRO A 30 -17.69 2.09 -9.18
C PRO A 30 -16.66 3.14 -9.67
N PRO A 31 -17.06 4.12 -10.49
CA PRO A 31 -16.15 5.08 -11.13
C PRO A 31 -15.22 5.83 -10.15
N ARG A 32 -15.66 6.06 -8.91
CA ARG A 32 -14.86 6.73 -7.86
C ARG A 32 -13.58 5.96 -7.48
N TYR A 33 -13.54 4.65 -7.69
CA TYR A 33 -12.39 3.81 -7.37
C TYR A 33 -11.53 3.47 -8.59
N VAL A 34 -11.93 3.91 -9.79
CA VAL A 34 -11.15 3.70 -11.02
C VAL A 34 -10.01 4.72 -11.06
N ARG A 35 -8.77 4.22 -11.19
CA ARG A 35 -7.56 5.05 -11.34
C ARG A 35 -7.17 5.09 -12.81
N LEU A 36 -7.38 6.24 -13.46
CA LEU A 36 -7.06 6.43 -14.88
C LEU A 36 -5.60 6.82 -15.12
N ASP A 37 -4.93 7.28 -14.06
CA ASP A 37 -3.58 7.85 -14.04
C ASP A 37 -2.51 6.85 -13.61
N GLN A 38 -2.87 5.58 -13.35
CA GLN A 38 -1.89 4.58 -12.98
C GLN A 38 -1.12 4.12 -14.20
N ASP A 39 0.21 4.09 -14.04
CA ASP A 39 1.08 3.38 -14.97
C ASP A 39 0.53 1.98 -15.21
N PRO A 40 0.69 1.42 -16.42
CA PRO A 40 0.29 0.06 -16.72
C PRO A 40 0.75 -0.87 -15.60
N PRO A 41 -0.09 -1.83 -15.16
CA PRO A 41 0.29 -2.74 -14.09
C PRO A 41 1.66 -3.32 -14.45
N PHE A 42 2.62 -3.23 -13.52
CA PHE A 42 3.94 -3.81 -13.70
C PHE A 42 3.74 -5.30 -14.00
N VAL A 43 3.83 -5.68 -15.27
CA VAL A 43 3.86 -7.08 -15.70
C VAL A 43 5.27 -7.57 -15.42
N SER A 44 5.61 -7.65 -14.14
CA SER A 44 6.91 -8.13 -13.70
C SER A 44 6.74 -9.57 -13.27
N ASP A 45 7.46 -10.47 -13.93
CA ASP A 45 7.84 -11.76 -13.36
C ASP A 45 8.39 -11.48 -11.95
N THR A 46 7.60 -11.86 -10.94
CA THR A 46 7.91 -11.51 -9.54
C THR A 46 9.16 -12.21 -9.03
N SER A 47 9.67 -13.20 -9.79
CA SER A 47 10.90 -13.94 -9.51
C SER A 47 12.16 -13.07 -9.56
N SER A 48 12.16 -11.98 -10.33
CA SER A 48 13.31 -11.06 -10.44
C SER A 48 13.17 -9.78 -9.62
N LEU A 49 12.05 -9.60 -8.92
CA LEU A 49 11.85 -8.41 -8.09
C LEU A 49 12.73 -8.51 -6.83
N PRO A 50 13.34 -7.40 -6.40
CA PRO A 50 13.99 -7.33 -5.10
C PRO A 50 13.00 -7.77 -4.02
N GLN A 51 13.39 -8.71 -3.17
CA GLN A 51 12.57 -9.14 -2.03
C GLN A 51 12.78 -8.18 -0.86
N VAL A 52 11.69 -7.85 -0.18
CA VAL A 52 11.70 -7.04 1.04
C VAL A 52 12.62 -7.69 2.08
N PRO A 53 13.56 -6.95 2.69
CA PRO A 53 14.43 -7.49 3.73
C PRO A 53 13.61 -8.02 4.91
N VAL A 54 14.02 -9.16 5.46
CA VAL A 54 13.44 -9.76 6.66
C VAL A 54 14.46 -9.63 7.78
N ILE A 55 14.06 -9.06 8.92
CA ILE A 55 14.93 -8.87 10.07
C ILE A 55 14.55 -9.83 11.18
N ASP A 56 15.48 -10.70 11.55
CA ASP A 56 15.30 -11.64 12.65
C ASP A 56 15.55 -10.95 13.99
N MET A 57 14.46 -10.60 14.67
CA MET A 57 14.50 -9.97 15.99
C MET A 57 15.22 -10.80 17.07
N GLN A 58 15.23 -12.14 16.94
CA GLN A 58 15.98 -12.98 17.88
C GLN A 58 17.48 -12.83 17.64
N ARG A 59 17.92 -12.78 16.37
CA ARG A 59 19.33 -12.59 16.01
C ARG A 59 19.85 -11.22 16.38
N LEU A 60 19.01 -10.18 16.32
CA LEU A 60 19.36 -8.84 16.82
C LEU A 60 19.74 -8.82 18.29
N THR A 61 19.22 -9.75 19.10
CA THR A 61 19.53 -9.85 20.53
C THR A 61 20.55 -10.95 20.85
N SER A 62 20.93 -11.77 19.86
CA SER A 62 21.89 -12.86 20.03
C SER A 62 23.32 -12.36 19.85
N LYS A 63 24.19 -12.63 20.82
CA LYS A 63 25.61 -12.19 20.77
C LYS A 63 26.36 -12.72 19.54
N ASP A 64 25.99 -13.89 19.03
CA ASP A 64 26.70 -14.54 17.93
C ASP A 64 26.30 -13.99 16.55
N PHE A 65 25.15 -13.30 16.45
CA PHE A 65 24.58 -12.85 15.17
C PHE A 65 24.22 -11.36 15.15
N MET A 66 24.30 -10.67 16.29
CA MET A 66 23.87 -9.28 16.45
C MET A 66 24.49 -8.35 15.41
N ASP A 67 25.81 -8.40 15.21
CA ASP A 67 26.49 -7.47 14.31
C ASP A 67 26.00 -7.61 12.86
N LYS A 68 25.85 -8.85 12.39
CA LYS A 68 25.33 -9.15 11.05
C LYS A 68 23.88 -8.70 10.90
N GLU A 69 23.05 -9.00 11.90
CA GLU A 69 21.63 -8.66 11.85
C GLU A 69 21.40 -7.15 11.96
N LEU A 70 22.24 -6.45 12.72
CA LEU A 70 22.24 -4.99 12.83
C LEU A 70 22.67 -4.33 11.51
N GLU A 71 23.65 -4.91 10.80
CA GLU A 71 24.03 -4.45 9.46
C GLU A 71 22.88 -4.62 8.46
N ASN A 72 22.19 -5.76 8.49
CA ASN A 72 20.98 -5.99 7.67
C ASN A 72 19.90 -4.94 7.96
N LEU A 73 19.66 -4.65 9.24
CA LEU A 73 18.69 -3.63 9.66
C LEU A 73 19.10 -2.23 9.15
N HIS A 74 20.38 -1.85 9.30
CA HIS A 74 20.87 -0.58 8.78
C HIS A 74 20.68 -0.48 7.26
N HIS A 75 21.00 -1.54 6.52
CA HIS A 75 20.84 -1.59 5.08
C HIS A 75 19.36 -1.45 4.67
N ALA A 76 18.46 -2.17 5.33
CA ALA A 76 17.03 -2.06 5.08
C ALA A 76 16.51 -0.65 5.34
N CYS A 77 16.83 -0.05 6.48
CA CYS A 77 16.44 1.34 6.79
C CYS A 77 16.95 2.34 5.75
N LYS A 78 18.19 2.18 5.28
CA LYS A 78 18.83 3.13 4.36
C LYS A 78 18.36 3.00 2.92
N HIS A 79 18.22 1.78 2.42
CA HIS A 79 17.99 1.52 1.00
C HIS A 79 16.54 1.18 0.68
N TRP A 80 15.81 0.58 1.63
CA TRP A 80 14.42 0.18 1.44
C TRP A 80 13.45 1.15 2.13
N GLY A 81 13.79 1.62 3.32
CA GLY A 81 12.88 2.39 4.17
C GLY A 81 11.78 1.54 4.84
N PHE A 82 11.75 0.23 4.58
CA PHE A 82 10.89 -0.75 5.24
C PHE A 82 11.51 -2.16 5.21
N PHE A 83 11.06 -3.03 6.10
CA PHE A 83 11.44 -4.43 6.25
C PHE A 83 10.31 -5.21 6.92
N GLN A 84 10.41 -6.55 6.91
CA GLN A 84 9.51 -7.46 7.62
C GLN A 84 10.13 -7.92 8.95
#